data_AF-A0AAW2YBK5-F1
#
_entry.id   AF-A0AAW2YBK5-F1
#
_cell.length_a   1.000
_cell.length_b   1.000
_cell.length_c   1.000
_cell.angle_alpha   90.00
_cell.angle_beta   90.00
_cell.angle_gamma   90.00
#
_symmetry.space_group_name_H-M   'P 1'
#
loop_
_entity.id
_entity.type
_entity.pdbx_description
1 polymer ?
#
loop_
_entity_poly.entity_id
_entity_poly.type
_entity_poly.pdbx_seq_one_letter_code
_entity_poly.pdbx_strand_id
1 'polypeptide(L)'
;MHIEKNIFGNIFNTVMNIKGKTKDNLNVWKNLKIIYNRPELELDKRRPNAMPKAVYTFTKEQKRRICEWIRGLKFFNGYASNITRCIDITELRMHSMKSHENHIIM
;
A
#
# COMPACT_ATOMS: atom_id res chain seq x y z
N MET A 1 4.04 11.98 14.44
CA MET A 1 3.28 10.71 14.52
C MET A 1 2.00 10.60 13.71
N HIS A 2 1.01 11.53 13.75
CA HIS A 2 -0.20 11.35 12.90
C HIS A 2 0.08 11.46 11.40
N ILE A 3 0.98 12.38 11.00
CA ILE A 3 1.40 12.55 9.61
C ILE A 3 2.11 11.30 9.09
N GLU A 4 3.11 10.79 9.83
CA GLU A 4 3.85 9.56 9.45
C GLU A 4 2.91 8.36 9.29
N LYS A 5 1.99 8.16 10.25
CA LYS A 5 0.97 7.10 10.15
C LYS A 5 0.13 7.23 8.88
N ASN A 6 -0.27 8.45 8.52
CA ASN A 6 -1.03 8.70 7.30
C ASN A 6 -0.19 8.47 6.05
N ILE A 7 1.06 8.92 6.02
CA ILE A 7 1.99 8.72 4.89
C ILE A 7 2.24 7.23 4.68
N PHE A 8 2.68 6.52 5.72
CA PHE A 8 2.91 5.07 5.67
C PHE A 8 1.64 4.34 5.20
N GLY A 9 0.50 4.63 5.82
CA GLY A 9 -0.77 4.01 5.45
C GLY A 9 -1.13 4.26 3.99
N ASN A 10 -0.94 5.47 3.48
CA ASN A 10 -1.22 5.79 2.08
C ASN A 10 -0.27 5.04 1.13
N ILE A 11 1.02 5.02 1.40
CA ILE A 11 2.01 4.34 0.56
C ILE A 11 1.74 2.83 0.57
N PHE A 12 1.66 2.24 1.76
CA PHE A 12 1.48 0.80 1.95
C PHE A 12 0.18 0.30 1.31
N ASN A 13 -0.95 0.97 1.56
CA ASN A 13 -2.23 0.56 0.97
C ASN A 13 -2.26 0.71 -0.56
N THR A 14 -1.48 1.63 -1.11
CA THR A 14 -1.38 1.85 -2.56
C THR A 14 -0.55 0.76 -3.24
N VAL A 15 0.66 0.45 -2.73
CA VAL A 15 1.50 -0.63 -3.29
C VAL A 15 0.89 -2.02 -3.08
N MET A 16 0.17 -2.22 -1.97
CA MET A 16 -0.60 -3.44 -1.72
C MET A 16 -1.95 -3.46 -2.44
N ASN A 17 -2.33 -2.40 -3.16
CA ASN A 17 -3.61 -2.24 -3.87
C ASN A 17 -4.82 -2.72 -3.04
N ILE A 18 -4.95 -2.18 -1.82
CA ILE A 18 -6.05 -2.53 -0.92
C ILE A 18 -7.31 -1.77 -1.33
N LYS A 19 -8.36 -2.52 -1.69
CA LYS A 19 -9.64 -1.96 -2.12
C LYS A 19 -10.20 -0.99 -1.05
N GLY A 20 -10.56 0.22 -1.47
CA GLY A 20 -11.10 1.27 -0.60
C GLY A 20 -10.06 2.04 0.24
N LYS A 21 -8.78 1.66 0.20
CA LYS A 21 -7.69 2.37 0.90
C LYS A 21 -6.56 2.86 0.00
N THR A 22 -6.41 2.28 -1.19
CA THR A 22 -5.44 2.73 -2.19
C THR A 22 -5.70 4.19 -2.61
N LYS A 23 -4.61 4.95 -2.81
CA LYS A 23 -4.67 6.28 -3.42
C LYS A 23 -4.60 6.23 -4.94
N ASP A 24 -4.28 5.07 -5.51
CA ASP A 24 -4.36 4.83 -6.95
C ASP A 24 -5.82 4.71 -7.39
N ASN A 25 -6.29 5.68 -8.17
CA ASN A 25 -7.68 5.77 -8.62
C ASN A 25 -7.77 6.42 -10.00
N LEU A 26 -8.93 6.29 -10.65
CA LEU A 26 -9.16 6.77 -12.01
C LEU A 26 -8.84 8.27 -12.20
N ASN A 27 -9.08 9.09 -11.18
CA ASN A 27 -8.78 10.52 -11.26
C ASN A 27 -7.27 10.78 -11.27
N VAL A 28 -6.48 10.00 -10.52
CA VAL A 28 -5.01 10.06 -10.58
C VAL A 28 -4.53 9.72 -11.99
N TRP A 29 -5.04 8.65 -12.60
CA TRP A 29 -4.69 8.28 -13.98
C TRP A 29 -5.06 9.35 -15.01
N LYS A 30 -6.23 9.98 -14.89
CA LYS A 30 -6.61 11.12 -15.74
C LYS A 30 -5.67 12.31 -15.55
N ASN A 31 -5.26 12.57 -14.30
CA ASN A 31 -4.35 13.66 -13.97
C ASN A 31 -2.91 13.39 -14.45
N LEU A 32 -2.45 12.14 -14.54
CA LEU A 32 -1.13 11.80 -15.08
C LEU A 32 -0.95 12.30 -16.51
N LYS A 33 -2.01 12.26 -17.33
CA LYS A 33 -2.00 12.83 -18.68
C LYS A 33 -1.91 14.35 -18.67
N ILE A 34 -2.78 15.01 -17.89
CA ILE A 34 -2.97 16.46 -17.95
C ILE A 34 -1.83 17.21 -17.25
N ILE A 35 -1.44 16.76 -16.05
CA ILE A 35 -0.52 17.47 -15.16
C ILE A 35 0.92 17.02 -15.39
N TYR A 36 1.13 15.71 -15.59
CA TYR A 36 2.47 15.12 -15.59
C TYR A 36 2.99 14.75 -16.98
N ASN A 37 2.19 14.99 -18.03
CA ASN A 37 2.53 14.75 -19.44
C ASN A 37 3.16 13.36 -19.70
N ARG A 38 2.56 12.32 -19.10
CA ARG A 38 2.95 10.90 -19.28
C ARG A 38 1.95 10.14 -20.15
N PRO A 39 1.94 10.35 -21.48
CA PRO A 39 0.98 9.71 -22.39
C PRO A 39 1.13 8.18 -22.45
N GLU A 40 2.30 7.64 -22.10
CA GLU A 40 2.55 6.20 -22.03
C GLU A 40 1.74 5.50 -20.92
N LEU A 41 1.25 6.27 -19.95
CA LEU A 41 0.37 5.82 -18.87
C LEU A 41 -1.10 6.21 -19.13
N GLU A 42 -1.47 6.56 -20.37
CA GLU A 42 -2.85 6.91 -20.70
C GLU A 42 -3.78 5.70 -20.54
N LEU A 43 -4.97 5.94 -19.96
CA LEU A 43 -6.04 4.95 -19.92
C LEU A 43 -6.47 4.60 -21.34
N ASP A 44 -6.71 3.31 -21.61
CA ASP A 44 -7.20 2.87 -22.92
C ASP A 44 -8.52 3.59 -23.25
N LYS A 45 -8.55 4.29 -24.38
CA LYS A 45 -9.75 5.00 -24.88
C LYS A 45 -10.93 4.05 -25.11
N ARG A 46 -10.68 2.77 -25.36
CA ARG A 46 -11.70 1.73 -25.52
C ARG A 46 -12.24 1.23 -24.18
N ARG A 47 -11.49 1.41 -23.10
CA ARG A 47 -11.87 1.03 -21.73
C ARG A 47 -11.52 2.16 -20.75
N PRO A 48 -12.23 3.30 -20.82
CA PRO A 48 -11.89 4.51 -20.06
C PRO A 48 -11.98 4.34 -18.53
N ASN A 49 -12.63 3.27 -18.06
CA ASN A 49 -12.78 2.93 -16.64
C ASN A 49 -11.86 1.79 -16.17
N ALA A 50 -11.07 1.18 -17.06
CA ALA A 50 -10.16 0.11 -16.71
C ALA A 50 -8.77 0.69 -16.46
N MET A 51 -8.40 0.82 -15.19
CA MET A 51 -7.02 1.17 -14.83
C MET A 51 -6.11 -0.01 -15.16
N PRO A 52 -5.01 0.20 -15.91
CA PRO A 52 -4.01 -0.84 -16.05
C PRO A 52 -3.41 -1.13 -14.67
N LYS A 53 -2.88 -2.35 -14.50
CA LYS A 53 -2.19 -2.68 -13.25
C LYS A 53 -0.96 -1.80 -13.12
N ALA A 54 -0.94 -0.92 -12.13
CA ALA A 54 0.21 -0.07 -11.86
C ALA A 54 1.47 -0.91 -11.62
N VAL A 55 2.59 -0.49 -12.21
CA VAL A 55 3.89 -1.21 -12.15
C VAL A 55 4.42 -1.36 -10.73
N TYR A 56 4.03 -0.46 -9.83
CA TYR A 56 4.42 -0.47 -8.42
C TYR A 56 3.52 -1.35 -7.53
N THR A 57 2.45 -1.95 -8.08
CA THR A 57 1.56 -2.80 -7.30
C THR A 57 2.07 -4.23 -7.23
N PHE A 58 2.13 -4.75 -6.00
CA PHE A 58 2.61 -6.11 -5.78
C PHE A 58 1.66 -7.17 -6.36
N THR A 59 2.25 -8.24 -6.90
CA THR A 59 1.56 -9.50 -7.19
C THR A 59 1.06 -10.15 -5.90
N LYS A 60 0.13 -11.12 -6.01
CA LYS A 60 -0.42 -11.79 -4.84
C LYS A 60 0.67 -12.51 -4.03
N GLU A 61 1.63 -13.10 -4.73
CA GLU A 61 2.78 -13.81 -4.18
C GLU A 61 3.72 -12.85 -3.45
N GLN A 62 4.01 -11.68 -4.03
CA GLN A 62 4.79 -10.63 -3.39
C GLN A 62 4.10 -10.09 -2.13
N LYS A 63 2.79 -9.83 -2.19
CA LYS A 63 2.01 -9.41 -1.01
C LYS A 63 2.11 -10.45 0.11
N ARG A 64 1.97 -11.75 -0.22
CA ARG A 64 2.11 -12.83 0.75
C ARG A 64 3.49 -12.85 1.41
N ARG A 65 4.56 -12.77 0.61
CA ARG A 65 5.94 -12.71 1.13
C ARG A 65 6.15 -11.52 2.07
N ILE A 66 5.62 -10.35 1.73
CA ILE A 66 5.71 -9.16 2.58
C ILE A 66 4.95 -9.38 3.89
N CYS A 67 3.70 -9.87 3.84
CA CYS A 67 2.92 -10.15 5.05
C CYS A 67 3.59 -11.21 5.94
N GLU A 68 4.16 -12.27 5.35
CA GLU A 68 4.91 -13.30 6.08
C GLU A 68 6.19 -12.74 6.70
N TRP A 69 6.93 -11.91 5.96
CA TRP A 69 8.11 -11.23 6.47
C TRP A 69 7.77 -10.33 7.66
N ILE A 70 6.73 -9.49 7.56
CA ILE A 70 6.30 -8.62 8.66
C ILE A 70 5.83 -9.46 9.86
N ARG A 71 5.12 -10.58 9.63
CA ARG A 71 4.73 -11.51 10.69
C ARG A 71 5.94 -12.20 11.35
N GLY A 72 7.04 -12.33 10.63
CA GLY A 72 8.30 -12.89 11.15
C GLY A 72 9.12 -11.90 11.99
N LEU A 73 8.81 -10.59 11.94
CA LEU A 73 9.55 -9.58 12.68
C LEU A 73 9.37 -9.77 14.19
N LYS A 74 10.51 -9.88 14.88
CA LYS A 74 10.58 -9.91 16.35
C LYS A 74 11.39 -8.70 16.81
N PHE A 75 10.88 -8.01 17.82
CA PHE A 75 11.54 -6.88 18.44
C PHE A 75 11.92 -7.22 19.88
N PHE A 76 12.93 -6.53 20.41
CA PHE A 76 13.26 -6.61 21.83
C PHE A 76 12.08 -6.18 22.69
N ASN A 77 11.98 -6.76 23.89
CA ASN A 77 10.92 -6.41 24.82
C ASN A 77 11.00 -4.90 25.16
N GLY A 78 9.87 -4.20 25.07
CA GLY A 78 9.79 -2.76 25.29
C GLY A 78 10.11 -1.88 24.06
N TYR A 79 10.62 -2.44 22.95
CA TYR A 79 10.92 -1.65 21.74
C TYR A 79 9.69 -1.37 20.88
N ALA A 80 8.91 -2.41 20.56
CA ALA A 80 7.71 -2.31 19.74
C ALA A 80 6.61 -3.22 20.28
N SER A 81 5.34 -2.89 20.00
CA SER A 81 4.26 -3.84 20.24
C SER A 81 4.31 -5.00 19.25
N ASN A 82 3.58 -6.07 19.53
CA ASN A 82 3.57 -7.25 18.67
C ASN A 82 2.90 -6.98 17.30
N ILE A 83 3.71 -6.59 16.30
CA ILE A 83 3.29 -6.24 14.93
C ILE A 83 2.57 -7.40 14.24
N THR A 84 2.83 -8.65 14.63
CA THR A 84 2.15 -9.82 14.05
C THR A 84 0.63 -9.74 14.18
N ARG A 85 0.12 -9.10 15.25
CA ARG A 85 -1.32 -8.89 15.48
C ARG A 85 -1.95 -7.92 14.47
N CYS A 86 -1.14 -7.10 13.79
CA CYS A 86 -1.58 -6.13 12.81
C CYS A 86 -1.63 -6.70 11.39
N ILE A 87 -1.19 -7.94 11.16
CA ILE A 87 -1.16 -8.57 9.83
C ILE A 87 -2.30 -9.58 9.69
N ASP A 88 -3.04 -9.46 8.59
CA ASP A 88 -3.98 -10.46 8.12
C ASP A 88 -3.44 -11.11 6.84
N ILE A 89 -3.02 -12.37 6.93
CA ILE A 89 -2.44 -13.13 5.80
C ILE A 89 -3.50 -13.62 4.83
N THR A 90 -4.73 -13.85 5.30
CA THR A 90 -5.83 -14.29 4.45
C THR A 90 -6.23 -13.17 3.50
N GLU A 91 -6.39 -11.97 4.05
CA GLU A 91 -6.77 -10.77 3.30
C GLU A 91 -5.56 -9.99 2.74
N LEU A 92 -4.33 -10.45 3.03
CA LEU A 92 -3.07 -9.82 2.62
C LEU A 92 -3.02 -8.31 2.93
N ARG A 93 -3.45 -7.92 4.13
CA ARG A 93 -3.60 -6.52 4.55
C ARG A 93 -3.11 -6.28 5.97
N MET A 94 -2.85 -5.02 6.26
CA MET A 94 -2.51 -4.55 7.62
C MET A 94 -3.70 -3.85 8.26
N HIS A 95 -3.86 -4.02 9.57
CA HIS A 95 -4.87 -3.38 10.38
C HIS A 95 -4.31 -2.90 11.73
N SER A 96 -4.91 -1.85 12.28
CA SER A 96 -4.72 -1.42 13.66
C SER A 96 -3.28 -1.14 14.13
N MET A 97 -2.39 -0.71 13.23
CA MET A 97 -1.06 -0.21 13.63
C MET A 97 -1.14 1.12 14.38
N LYS A 98 -0.36 1.26 15.46
CA LYS A 98 -0.19 2.54 16.15
C LYS A 98 0.91 3.33 15.45
N SER A 99 1.01 4.60 15.81
CA SER A 99 1.94 5.51 15.16
C SER A 99 3.41 5.11 15.39
N HIS A 100 3.72 4.49 16.54
CA HIS A 100 5.07 4.00 16.85
C HIS A 100 5.52 2.88 15.91
N GLU A 101 4.68 1.87 15.64
CA GLU A 101 5.07 0.80 14.73
C GLU A 101 5.21 1.31 13.29
N ASN A 102 4.41 2.31 12.89
CA ASN A 102 4.58 2.94 11.57
C ASN A 102 5.92 3.68 11.48
N HIS A 103 6.37 4.31 12.56
CA HIS A 103 7.66 4.98 12.64
C HIS A 103 8.83 4.01 12.66
N ILE A 104 8.66 2.80 13.20
CA ILE A 104 9.70 1.74 13.16
C ILE A 104 9.88 1.17 11.75
N ILE A 105 8.80 1.11 10.95
CA ILE A 105 8.84 0.51 9.60
C ILE A 105 9.30 1.50 8.53
N MET A 106 8.96 2.78 8.67
CA MET A 106 9.36 3.86 7.75
C MET A 106 10.81 4.28 7.97
#